data_AF-A0A6G6K377-F1
#
_entry.id   AF-A0A6G6K377-F1
#
_cell.length_a   1.000
_cell.length_b   1.000
_cell.length_c   1.000
_cell.angle_alpha   90.00
_cell.angle_beta   90.00
_cell.angle_gamma   90.00
#
_symmetry.space_group_name_H-M   'P 1'
#
loop_
_entity.id
_entity.type
_entity.pdbx_description
1 polymer ?
#
loop_
_entity_poly.entity_id
_entity_poly.type
_entity_poly.pdbx_seq_one_letter_code
_entity_poly.pdbx_strand_id
1 'polypeptide(L)'
;MFTAIKKELAELTLPGRPQWKLVRNSDAYLRTKKARALFRALKGKMHLGSNATYFDYFHEICHAKQCSELGLAEYRKLKTYHRELYVFEQIVKFEHRFTNEELDEAVKDMLFYESEFGPRSLKFMLNINNH
;
A
#
# COMPACT_ATOMS: atom_id res chain seq x y z
N MET A 1 19.48 2.93 2.47
CA MET A 1 18.02 2.71 2.35
C MET A 1 17.26 3.95 1.87
N PHE A 2 17.09 5.01 2.68
CA PHE A 2 16.20 6.14 2.32
C PHE A 2 16.57 6.92 1.04
N THR A 3 17.85 6.99 0.65
CA THR A 3 18.25 7.60 -0.62
C THR A 3 17.69 6.84 -1.81
N ALA A 4 17.72 5.49 -1.77
CA ALA A 4 17.15 4.65 -2.81
C ALA A 4 15.62 4.80 -2.86
N ILE A 5 14.95 4.81 -1.70
CA ILE A 5 13.50 5.05 -1.60
C ILE A 5 13.10 6.39 -2.25
N LYS A 6 13.84 7.46 -1.94
CA LYS A 6 13.58 8.78 -2.52
C LYS A 6 13.76 8.79 -4.03
N LYS A 7 14.79 8.11 -4.54
CA LYS A 7 15.07 7.99 -5.97
C LYS A 7 13.95 7.21 -6.68
N GLU A 8 13.60 6.03 -6.17
CA GLU A 8 12.54 5.19 -6.74
C GLU A 8 11.19 5.95 -6.75
N LEU A 9 10.82 6.60 -5.65
CA LEU A 9 9.58 7.37 -5.60
C LEU A 9 9.57 8.57 -6.57
N ALA A 10 10.72 9.21 -6.78
CA ALA A 10 10.85 10.30 -7.74
C ALA A 10 10.67 9.80 -9.19
N GLU A 11 11.23 8.64 -9.53
CA GLU A 11 11.11 8.00 -10.85
C GLU A 11 9.66 7.60 -11.17
N LEU A 12 8.85 7.29 -10.15
CA LEU A 12 7.43 6.96 -10.30
C LEU A 12 6.51 8.18 -10.46
N THR A 13 7.05 9.40 -10.41
CA THR A 13 6.26 10.63 -10.54
C THR A 13 5.53 10.66 -11.89
N LEU A 14 4.22 10.88 -11.85
CA LEU A 14 3.42 11.04 -13.06
C LEU A 14 3.85 12.28 -13.88
N PRO A 15 3.90 12.19 -15.22
CA PRO A 15 4.21 13.33 -16.08
C PRO A 15 3.30 14.54 -15.81
N GLY A 16 3.88 15.74 -15.81
CA GLY A 16 3.15 16.99 -15.56
C GLY A 16 2.69 17.21 -14.11
N ARG A 17 3.13 16.37 -13.16
CA ARG A 17 2.85 16.54 -11.73
C ARG A 17 4.11 16.97 -10.95
N PRO A 18 3.95 17.63 -9.79
CA PRO A 18 5.06 17.81 -8.87
C PRO A 18 5.66 16.47 -8.45
N GLN A 19 6.98 16.43 -8.31
CA GLN A 19 7.72 15.25 -7.89
C GLN A 19 7.15 14.65 -6.60
N TRP A 20 6.96 13.33 -6.60
CA TRP A 20 6.52 12.60 -5.42
C TRP A 20 7.62 12.53 -4.36
N LYS A 21 7.25 12.64 -3.08
CA LYS A 21 8.19 12.85 -1.97
C LYS A 21 7.95 11.89 -0.82
N LEU A 22 9.06 11.44 -0.23
CA LEU A 22 9.09 10.75 1.04
C LEU A 22 9.00 11.75 2.21
N VAL A 23 8.08 11.51 3.15
CA VAL A 23 7.94 12.25 4.41
C VAL A 23 8.21 11.29 5.56
N ARG A 24 9.30 11.53 6.30
CA ARG A 24 9.75 10.68 7.40
C ARG A 24 9.21 11.17 8.74
N ASN A 25 9.28 10.30 9.76
CA ASN A 25 8.84 10.60 11.14
C ASN A 25 7.41 11.16 11.15
N SER A 26 6.54 10.55 10.32
CA SER A 26 5.16 10.98 10.15
C SER A 26 4.24 10.45 11.28
N ASP A 27 4.78 10.06 12.43
CA ASP A 27 4.09 9.33 13.49
C ASP A 27 2.82 10.03 13.96
N ALA A 28 2.87 11.36 14.15
CA ALA A 28 1.69 12.13 14.54
C ALA A 28 0.57 12.05 13.51
N TYR A 29 0.93 12.13 12.22
CA TYR A 29 -0.03 12.01 11.12
C TYR A 29 -0.57 10.58 11.00
N LEU A 30 0.32 9.59 11.02
CA LEU A 30 0.01 8.18 10.81
C LEU A 30 -0.78 7.57 11.97
N ARG A 31 -0.59 8.05 13.20
CA ARG A 31 -1.43 7.71 14.35
C ARG A 31 -2.90 8.06 14.13
N THR A 32 -3.20 9.18 13.47
CA THR A 32 -4.60 9.53 13.09
C THR A 32 -5.20 8.60 12.03
N LYS A 33 -4.35 7.79 11.39
CA LYS A 33 -4.71 6.81 10.36
C LYS A 33 -4.62 5.37 10.86
N LYS A 34 -4.16 5.15 12.09
CA LYS A 34 -3.89 3.82 12.66
C LYS A 34 -2.99 2.97 11.74
N ALA A 35 -1.98 3.59 11.12
CA ALA A 35 -1.07 2.93 10.18
C ALA A 35 0.41 3.23 10.55
N ARG A 36 1.35 2.40 10.08
CA ARG A 36 2.80 2.66 10.19
C ARG A 36 3.37 3.38 8.97
N ALA A 37 2.68 3.30 7.83
CA ALA A 37 3.01 3.96 6.59
C ALA A 37 1.73 4.35 5.82
N LEU A 38 1.86 5.25 4.83
CA LEU A 38 0.76 5.62 3.94
C LEU A 38 1.25 6.32 2.66
N PHE A 39 0.82 5.85 1.50
CA PHE A 39 0.96 6.54 0.22
C PHE A 39 -0.28 7.36 -0.13
N ARG A 40 -0.06 8.66 -0.39
CA ARG A 40 -1.09 9.62 -0.80
C ARG A 40 -0.93 9.99 -2.25
N ALA A 41 -1.52 9.20 -3.15
CA ALA A 41 -1.48 9.41 -4.60
C ALA A 41 -1.80 10.86 -5.03
N LEU A 42 -2.87 11.46 -4.50
CA LEU A 42 -3.26 12.82 -4.87
C LEU A 42 -2.21 13.88 -4.51
N LYS A 43 -1.50 13.69 -3.40
CA LYS A 43 -0.48 14.62 -2.93
C LYS A 43 0.94 14.25 -3.38
N GLY A 44 1.11 13.08 -3.99
CA GLY A 44 2.43 12.53 -4.29
C GLY A 44 3.30 12.39 -3.04
N LYS A 45 2.74 11.91 -1.92
CA LYS A 45 3.49 11.80 -0.66
C LYS A 45 3.42 10.39 -0.09
N MET A 46 4.58 9.78 0.13
CA MET A 46 4.71 8.58 0.94
C MET A 46 5.11 8.99 2.35
N HIS A 47 4.30 8.64 3.33
CA HIS A 47 4.55 8.89 4.75
C HIS A 47 5.06 7.62 5.40
N LEU A 48 6.23 7.69 6.06
CA LEU A 48 6.75 6.59 6.88
C LEU A 48 6.85 7.05 8.34
N GLY A 49 6.37 6.22 9.26
CA GLY A 49 6.58 6.37 10.69
C GLY A 49 8.04 6.20 11.07
N SER A 50 8.40 6.62 12.27
CA SER A 50 9.74 6.42 12.83
C SER A 50 10.11 4.94 13.00
N ASN A 51 9.09 4.08 13.19
CA ASN A 51 9.21 2.63 13.34
C ASN A 51 8.86 1.84 12.07
N ALA A 52 8.74 2.50 10.91
CA ALA A 52 8.39 1.82 9.67
C ALA A 52 9.52 0.88 9.22
N THR A 53 9.16 -0.33 8.81
CA THR A 53 10.08 -1.37 8.35
C THR A 53 10.29 -1.30 6.83
N TYR A 54 11.15 -2.19 6.31
CA TYR A 54 11.28 -2.38 4.87
C TYR A 54 9.98 -2.90 4.25
N PHE A 55 9.23 -3.76 4.94
CA PHE A 55 7.93 -4.25 4.51
C PHE A 55 6.90 -3.11 4.36
N ASP A 56 6.80 -2.21 5.36
CA ASP A 56 5.91 -1.04 5.26
C ASP A 56 6.27 -0.15 4.05
N TYR A 57 7.57 0.07 3.82
CA TYR A 57 8.01 0.78 2.62
C TYR A 57 7.60 0.06 1.33
N PHE A 58 7.83 -1.26 1.27
CA PHE A 58 7.53 -2.04 0.08
C PHE A 58 6.04 -2.05 -0.23
N HIS A 59 5.19 -2.13 0.79
CA HIS A 59 3.76 -1.99 0.67
C HIS A 59 3.40 -0.66 -0.01
N GLU A 60 3.88 0.46 0.53
CA GLU A 60 3.54 1.78 -0.01
C GLU A 60 4.14 2.07 -1.39
N ILE A 61 5.33 1.55 -1.71
CA ILE A 61 5.90 1.72 -3.04
C ILE A 61 5.14 0.93 -4.09
N CYS A 62 4.49 -0.19 -3.72
CA CYS A 62 3.60 -0.92 -4.62
C CYS A 62 2.38 -0.07 -5.00
N HIS A 63 1.75 0.62 -4.04
CA HIS A 63 0.69 1.59 -4.36
C HIS A 63 1.18 2.73 -5.26
N ALA A 64 2.39 3.24 -5.02
CA ALA A 64 2.99 4.26 -5.87
C ALA A 64 3.20 3.74 -7.30
N LYS A 65 3.73 2.52 -7.47
CA LYS A 65 3.92 1.86 -8.77
C LYS A 65 2.60 1.67 -9.51
N GLN A 66 1.60 1.08 -8.85
CA GLN A 66 0.27 0.88 -9.42
C GLN A 66 -0.33 2.22 -9.89
N CYS A 67 -0.18 3.28 -9.09
CA CYS A 67 -0.67 4.61 -9.46
C CYS A 67 0.12 5.23 -10.62
N SER A 68 1.42 4.96 -10.71
CA SER A 68 2.28 5.43 -11.80
C SER A 68 1.90 4.76 -13.13
N GLU A 69 1.71 3.44 -13.11
CA GLU A 69 1.37 2.62 -14.27
C GLU A 69 -0.03 2.91 -14.81
N LEU A 70 -1.03 3.05 -13.93
CA LEU A 70 -2.42 3.32 -14.32
C LEU A 70 -2.69 4.80 -14.59
N GLY A 71 -1.87 5.68 -14.03
CA GLY A 71 -2.20 7.09 -13.89
C GLY A 71 -3.20 7.36 -12.76
N LEU A 72 -3.17 8.60 -12.25
CA LEU A 72 -3.96 8.99 -11.08
C LEU A 72 -5.48 8.83 -11.28
N ALA A 73 -5.98 9.05 -12.50
CA ALA A 73 -7.41 8.98 -12.79
C ALA A 73 -7.94 7.55 -12.64
N GLU A 74 -7.29 6.58 -13.28
CA GLU A 74 -7.70 5.18 -13.23
C GLU A 74 -7.41 4.56 -11.86
N TYR A 75 -6.25 4.86 -11.27
CA TYR A 75 -5.92 4.40 -9.91
C TYR A 75 -6.98 4.77 -8.88
N ARG A 76 -7.57 5.96 -8.99
CA ARG A 76 -8.62 6.43 -8.08
C ARG A 76 -9.98 5.78 -8.28
N LYS A 77 -10.23 5.16 -9.45
CA LYS A 77 -11.45 4.39 -9.69
C LYS A 77 -11.37 3.00 -9.05
N LEU A 78 -10.18 2.52 -8.73
CA LEU A 78 -10.00 1.24 -8.05
C LEU A 78 -10.62 1.28 -6.65
N LYS A 79 -11.36 0.21 -6.32
CA LYS A 79 -11.82 -0.05 -4.95
C LYS A 79 -10.62 -0.41 -4.07
N THR A 80 -10.76 -0.20 -2.76
CA THR A 80 -9.72 -0.55 -1.77
C THR A 80 -9.22 -1.98 -1.96
N TYR A 81 -10.12 -2.97 -1.98
CA TYR A 81 -9.75 -4.37 -2.20
C TYR A 81 -8.80 -4.59 -3.39
N HIS A 82 -9.06 -3.98 -4.55
CA HIS A 82 -8.20 -4.17 -5.73
C HIS A 82 -6.82 -3.50 -5.60
N ARG A 83 -6.72 -2.42 -4.83
CA ARG A 83 -5.44 -1.77 -4.56
C ARG A 83 -4.60 -2.62 -3.59
N GLU A 84 -5.22 -3.14 -2.55
CA GLU A 84 -4.57 -3.99 -1.55
C GLU A 84 -4.21 -5.37 -2.12
N LEU A 85 -5.09 -5.97 -2.94
CA LEU A 85 -4.81 -7.22 -3.64
C LEU A 85 -3.57 -7.09 -4.53
N TYR A 86 -3.44 -5.99 -5.26
CA TYR A 86 -2.24 -5.74 -6.06
C TYR A 86 -0.97 -5.70 -5.19
N VAL A 87 -1.02 -5.04 -4.03
CA VAL A 87 0.12 -5.00 -3.10
C VAL A 87 0.45 -6.41 -2.59
N PHE A 88 -0.56 -7.18 -2.20
CA PHE A 88 -0.39 -8.56 -1.76
C PHE A 88 0.24 -9.44 -2.85
N GLU A 89 -0.22 -9.34 -4.10
CA GLU A 89 0.37 -10.06 -5.24
C GLU A 89 1.85 -9.68 -5.45
N GLN A 90 2.22 -8.41 -5.26
CA GLN A 90 3.63 -8.01 -5.30
C GLN A 90 4.41 -8.58 -4.10
N ILE A 91 3.85 -8.61 -2.90
CA ILE A 91 4.51 -9.21 -1.73
C ILE A 91 4.80 -10.69 -1.97
N VAL A 92 3.82 -11.46 -2.44
CA VAL A 92 3.97 -12.89 -2.77
C VAL A 92 5.03 -13.10 -3.86
N LYS A 93 5.01 -12.30 -4.92
CA LYS A 93 6.01 -12.38 -6.00
C LYS A 93 7.44 -12.16 -5.50
N PHE A 94 7.61 -11.40 -4.44
CA PHE A 94 8.90 -11.07 -3.84
C PHE A 94 9.05 -11.66 -2.43
N GLU A 95 8.37 -12.77 -2.11
CA GLU A 95 8.28 -13.35 -0.76
C GLU A 95 9.65 -13.62 -0.12
N HIS A 96 10.63 -14.02 -0.94
CA HIS A 96 12.03 -14.27 -0.54
C HIS A 96 12.73 -13.08 0.11
N ARG A 97 12.12 -11.88 0.10
CA ARG A 97 12.65 -10.64 0.68
C ARG A 97 12.11 -10.35 2.09
N PHE A 98 11.14 -11.13 2.56
CA PHE A 98 10.40 -10.88 3.79
C PHE A 98 10.56 -12.04 4.77
N THR A 99 10.35 -11.75 6.05
CA THR A 99 10.30 -12.80 7.07
C THR A 99 8.95 -13.52 7.04
N ASN A 100 8.87 -14.71 7.64
CA ASN A 100 7.60 -15.42 7.76
C ASN A 100 6.55 -14.59 8.52
N GLU A 101 6.96 -13.82 9.53
CA GLU A 101 6.06 -12.94 10.28
C GLU A 101 5.49 -11.81 9.41
N GLU A 102 6.31 -11.22 8.53
CA GLU A 102 5.86 -10.19 7.57
C GLU A 102 4.92 -10.78 6.51
N LEU A 103 5.17 -12.02 6.06
CA LEU A 103 4.27 -12.73 5.16
C LEU A 103 2.94 -13.09 5.84
N ASP A 104 2.98 -13.54 7.09
CA ASP A 104 1.78 -13.80 7.89
C ASP A 104 0.98 -12.50 8.13
N GLU A 105 1.64 -11.36 8.34
CA GLU A 105 1.01 -10.04 8.41
C GLU A 105 0.31 -9.70 7.08
N ALA A 106 1.00 -9.91 5.95
CA ALA A 106 0.42 -9.67 4.62
C ALA A 106 -0.84 -10.53 4.36
N VAL A 107 -0.81 -11.81 4.75
CA VAL A 107 -1.96 -12.72 4.61
C VAL A 107 -3.12 -12.26 5.50
N LYS A 108 -2.86 -11.88 6.75
CA LYS A 108 -3.88 -11.35 7.66
C LYS A 108 -4.53 -10.08 7.12
N ASP A 109 -3.73 -9.15 6.61
CA ASP A 109 -4.22 -7.92 6.00
C ASP A 109 -5.08 -8.23 4.78
N MET A 110 -4.66 -9.14 3.91
CA MET A 110 -5.43 -9.54 2.73
C MET A 110 -6.78 -10.15 3.13
N LEU A 111 -6.82 -11.05 4.12
CA LEU A 111 -8.06 -11.63 4.63
C LEU A 111 -9.00 -10.57 5.22
N PHE A 112 -8.46 -9.58 5.94
CA PHE A 112 -9.23 -8.43 6.40
C PHE A 112 -9.81 -7.61 5.24
N TYR A 113 -8.99 -7.29 4.23
CA TYR A 113 -9.46 -6.52 3.08
C TYR A 113 -10.49 -7.29 2.24
N GLU A 114 -10.37 -8.60 2.18
CA GLU A 114 -11.35 -9.49 1.58
C GLU A 114 -12.68 -9.46 2.33
N SER A 115 -12.66 -9.63 3.66
CA SER A 115 -13.87 -9.64 4.47
C SER A 115 -14.58 -8.28 4.49
N GLU A 116 -13.84 -7.17 4.52
CA GLU A 116 -14.38 -5.82 4.62
C GLU A 116 -14.74 -5.22 3.25
N PHE A 117 -13.86 -5.36 2.27
CA PHE A 117 -13.95 -4.65 0.98
C PHE A 117 -14.05 -5.55 -0.24
N GLY A 118 -13.99 -6.87 -0.06
CA GLY A 118 -14.11 -7.84 -1.14
C GLY A 118 -15.49 -7.86 -1.81
N PRO A 119 -15.62 -8.52 -2.98
CA PRO A 119 -16.89 -8.66 -3.67
C PRO A 119 -17.95 -9.32 -2.78
N ARG A 120 -19.21 -8.87 -2.86
CA ARG A 120 -20.32 -9.49 -2.09
C ARG A 120 -20.48 -10.99 -2.37
N SER A 121 -20.20 -11.42 -3.60
CA SER A 121 -20.22 -12.83 -4.00
C SER A 121 -19.20 -13.65 -3.19
N LEU A 122 -18.02 -13.08 -2.92
CA LEU A 122 -16.96 -13.72 -2.13
C LEU A 122 -17.36 -13.83 -0.65
N LYS A 123 -17.94 -12.77 -0.08
CA LYS A 123 -18.47 -12.79 1.30
C LYS A 123 -19.57 -13.84 1.49
N PHE A 124 -20.45 -13.98 0.50
CA PHE A 124 -21.51 -14.98 0.50
C PHE A 124 -20.94 -16.41 0.40
N MET A 125 -19.92 -16.64 -0.43
CA MET A 125 -19.26 -17.95 -0.54
C MET A 125 -18.52 -18.38 0.73
N LEU A 126 -17.97 -17.43 1.50
CA LEU A 126 -17.25 -17.70 2.74
C LEU A 126 -18.15 -17.70 3.99
N ASN A 127 -19.46 -17.52 3.83
CA ASN A 127 -20.45 -17.47 4.91
C ASN A 127 -20.12 -16.44 6.01
N ILE A 128 -19.49 -15.32 5.63
CA ILE A 128 -19.15 -14.23 6.55
C ILE A 128 -20.41 -13.38 6.73
N ASN A 129 -21.15 -13.64 7.81
CA ASN A 129 -22.31 -12.84 8.21
C ASN A 129 -21.86 -11.61 9.01
N ASN A 130 -22.10 -10.43 8.46
CA ASN A 130 -21.97 -9.17 9.21
C ASN A 130 -23.18 -9.04 10.15
N HIS A 131 -22.96 -9.17 11.45
CA HIS A 131 -23.89 -8.74 12.51
C HIS A 131 -23.53 -7.35 13.00
#